data_AF-A0A7W4GRI0-F1
#
_entry.id   AF-A0A7W4GRI0-F1
#
_cell.length_a   1.000
_cell.length_b   1.000
_cell.length_c   1.000
_cell.angle_alpha   90.00
_cell.angle_beta   90.00
_cell.angle_gamma   90.00
#
_symmetry.space_group_name_H-M   'P 1'
#
loop_
_entity.id
_entity.type
_entity.pdbx_description
1 polymer ?
#
loop_
_entity_poly.entity_id
_entity_poly.type
_entity_poly.pdbx_seq_one_letter_code
_entity_poly.pdbx_strand_id
1 'polypeptide(L)'
;MPSFQITEAPSRLEMGAPDASGVTPPAKATFLVRNMAPSAQVGRITVEPLDGARPEWFEIAGAPATSPGKIERDFVYGGNQSIEVTVRPPPNAPAGNHGFRLRVAAESDPDADFVQGPAVAFTLAAPPAAPAPKKKIPWWIFAAAAAMVVLLAGVGAFMFMRAPATPVPEGLVGQRAENAASAVVEAIDRGVTFALSREGTGEPLTVISTRPAAGSGVDEDEFVALTVRIPDGPCDSLICRFPDARFPSATVKALAPLGFDVKYAPALTVAQGEVRVDAARIEEIRNAAPPVPVVRMPRLAGLTVDQARQQLADLGLGMNLTSVTDGPEDGRVHRTAPEGPTELPAGSIVQVFYRSEPCIGRRCLFLQDMVVAPKFMDGVIMQRLPQ
;
A
#
# COMPACT_ATOMS: atom_id res chain seq x y z
N MET A 1 81.20 -45.96 -17.40
CA MET A 1 81.62 -44.94 -16.41
C MET A 1 81.07 -43.62 -16.91
N PRO A 2 80.53 -42.75 -16.04
CA PRO A 2 80.00 -41.47 -16.49
C PRO A 2 81.13 -40.62 -17.07
N SER A 3 80.86 -39.94 -18.17
CA SER A 3 81.83 -39.09 -18.87
C SER A 3 82.16 -37.80 -18.10
N PHE A 4 81.29 -37.40 -17.17
CA PHE A 4 81.48 -36.22 -16.32
C PHE A 4 81.67 -36.58 -14.85
N GLN A 5 82.43 -35.75 -14.14
CA GLN A 5 82.59 -35.81 -12.70
C GLN A 5 82.35 -34.44 -12.08
N ILE A 6 81.52 -34.38 -11.04
CA ILE A 6 81.33 -33.19 -10.22
C ILE A 6 82.31 -33.30 -9.05
N THR A 7 83.35 -32.48 -9.03
CA THR A 7 84.46 -32.60 -8.08
C THR A 7 84.27 -31.76 -6.83
N GLU A 8 83.53 -30.65 -6.94
CA GLU A 8 83.27 -29.76 -5.82
C GLU A 8 81.81 -29.29 -5.83
N ALA A 9 81.20 -29.28 -4.64
CA ALA A 9 79.86 -28.78 -4.41
C ALA A 9 79.72 -28.40 -2.93
N PRO A 10 79.03 -27.29 -2.60
CA PRO A 10 78.72 -26.97 -1.22
C PRO A 10 77.74 -27.99 -0.63
N SER A 11 77.92 -28.39 0.63
CA SER A 11 76.96 -29.28 1.31
C SER A 11 75.75 -28.53 1.87
N ARG A 12 75.92 -27.24 2.17
CA ARG A 12 74.87 -26.35 2.68
C ARG A 12 74.98 -24.96 2.05
N LEU A 13 73.84 -24.37 1.75
CA LEU A 13 73.73 -22.99 1.30
C LEU A 13 72.99 -22.17 2.38
N GLU A 14 73.65 -21.14 2.88
CA GLU A 14 73.07 -20.22 3.86
C GLU A 14 72.17 -19.21 3.13
N MET A 15 70.87 -19.26 3.42
CA MET A 15 69.91 -18.29 2.89
C MET A 15 69.81 -17.11 3.86
N GLY A 16 69.78 -15.88 3.33
CA GLY A 16 69.52 -14.71 4.16
C GLY A 16 68.09 -14.73 4.72
N ALA A 17 67.84 -13.96 5.79
CA ALA A 17 66.49 -13.81 6.31
C ALA A 17 65.57 -13.16 5.26
N PRO A 18 64.30 -13.58 5.14
CA PRO A 18 63.34 -12.92 4.27
C PRO A 18 63.10 -11.48 4.73
N ASP A 19 62.95 -10.57 3.79
CA ASP A 19 62.58 -9.18 4.08
C ASP A 19 61.11 -9.06 4.52
N ALA A 20 60.65 -7.83 4.81
CA ALA A 20 59.27 -7.56 5.23
C ALA A 20 58.22 -7.92 4.16
N SER A 21 58.64 -8.16 2.91
CA SER A 21 57.79 -8.62 1.81
C SER A 21 57.82 -10.14 1.62
N GLY A 22 58.54 -10.87 2.49
CA GLY A 22 58.67 -12.32 2.43
C GLY A 22 59.68 -12.80 1.39
N VAL A 23 60.40 -11.91 0.71
CA VAL A 23 61.38 -12.27 -0.31
C VAL A 23 62.69 -12.63 0.36
N THR A 24 63.16 -13.86 0.13
CA THR A 24 64.48 -14.31 0.56
C THR A 24 65.54 -13.81 -0.42
N PRO A 25 66.64 -13.16 0.03
CA PRO A 25 67.69 -12.73 -0.86
C PRO A 25 68.34 -13.93 -1.58
N PRO A 26 68.73 -13.78 -2.86
CA PRO A 26 69.29 -14.88 -3.64
C PRO A 26 70.61 -15.36 -3.06
N ALA A 27 70.80 -16.68 -3.03
CA ALA A 27 72.05 -17.31 -2.64
C ALA A 27 72.68 -18.03 -3.84
N LYS A 28 74.01 -18.12 -3.87
CA LYS A 28 74.75 -18.70 -4.99
C LYS A 28 75.53 -19.93 -4.54
N ALA A 29 75.39 -21.01 -5.29
CA ALA A 29 76.16 -22.24 -5.13
C ALA A 29 77.01 -22.49 -6.37
N THR A 30 78.28 -22.81 -6.16
CA THR A 30 79.23 -23.05 -7.26
C THR A 30 79.60 -24.52 -7.30
N PHE A 31 79.47 -25.13 -8.48
CA PHE A 31 79.82 -26.52 -8.74
C PHE A 31 80.98 -26.59 -9.73
N LEU A 32 81.95 -27.45 -9.46
CA LEU A 32 83.04 -27.70 -10.41
C LEU A 32 82.76 -29.01 -11.17
N VAL A 33 82.60 -28.91 -12.49
CA VAL A 33 82.33 -30.04 -13.38
C VAL A 33 83.54 -30.30 -14.25
N ARG A 34 83.99 -31.55 -14.29
CA ARG A 34 85.12 -32.01 -15.09
C ARG A 34 84.67 -33.04 -16.12
N ASN A 35 85.13 -32.89 -17.36
CA ASN A 35 84.99 -33.93 -18.38
C ASN A 35 86.14 -34.93 -18.28
N MET A 36 85.79 -36.20 -18.10
CA MET A 36 86.71 -37.35 -17.97
C MET A 36 86.78 -38.18 -19.25
N ALA A 37 85.93 -37.92 -20.26
CA ALA A 37 85.93 -38.62 -21.54
C ALA A 37 87.06 -38.13 -22.44
N PRO A 38 87.72 -39.02 -23.22
CA PRO A 38 88.94 -38.70 -23.99
C PRO A 38 88.75 -37.68 -25.12
N SER A 39 87.52 -37.19 -25.36
CA SER A 39 87.17 -36.19 -26.35
C SER A 39 86.38 -35.03 -25.72
N ALA A 40 86.32 -33.89 -26.41
CA ALA A 40 85.40 -32.84 -26.04
C ALA A 40 83.96 -33.34 -26.12
N GLN A 41 83.11 -32.95 -25.18
CA GLN A 41 81.71 -33.33 -25.11
C GLN A 41 80.84 -32.15 -24.68
N VAL A 42 79.61 -32.12 -25.20
CA VAL A 42 78.58 -31.20 -24.73
C VAL A 42 77.90 -31.82 -23.52
N GLY A 43 77.99 -31.13 -22.38
CA GLY A 43 77.31 -31.51 -21.14
C GLY A 43 76.00 -30.73 -21.01
N ARG A 44 74.87 -31.46 -20.91
CA ARG A 44 73.58 -30.90 -20.54
C ARG A 44 73.46 -30.86 -19.02
N ILE A 45 73.52 -29.65 -18.49
CA ILE A 45 73.50 -29.38 -17.06
C ILE A 45 72.08 -29.02 -16.66
N THR A 46 71.55 -29.71 -15.65
CA THR A 46 70.19 -29.49 -15.12
C THR A 46 70.21 -29.48 -13.60
N VAL A 47 69.46 -28.57 -12.99
CA VAL A 47 69.22 -28.59 -11.54
C VAL A 47 68.05 -29.52 -11.22
N GLU A 48 68.28 -30.52 -10.37
CA GLU A 48 67.24 -31.39 -9.84
C GLU A 48 66.83 -30.91 -8.44
N PRO A 49 65.60 -30.43 -8.24
CA PRO A 49 65.12 -30.03 -6.93
C PRO A 49 64.88 -31.24 -6.01
N LEU A 50 65.11 -31.07 -4.71
CA LEU A 50 64.90 -32.06 -3.66
C LEU A 50 64.09 -31.46 -2.50
N ASP A 51 63.50 -32.32 -1.67
CA ASP A 51 62.87 -31.94 -0.39
C ASP A 51 61.85 -30.79 -0.51
N GLY A 52 60.99 -30.86 -1.53
CA GLY A 52 59.93 -29.87 -1.75
C GLY A 52 60.37 -28.56 -2.42
N ALA A 53 61.65 -28.43 -2.80
CA ALA A 53 62.10 -27.35 -3.67
C ALA A 53 61.43 -27.44 -5.05
N ARG A 54 61.33 -26.31 -5.75
CA ARG A 54 60.73 -26.27 -7.09
C ARG A 54 61.74 -25.81 -8.14
N PRO A 55 61.68 -26.34 -9.38
CA PRO A 55 62.67 -26.04 -10.40
C PRO A 55 62.72 -24.54 -10.76
N GLU A 56 61.61 -23.81 -10.62
CA GLU A 56 61.54 -22.36 -10.85
C GLU A 56 62.35 -21.52 -9.85
N TRP A 57 62.85 -22.11 -8.76
CA TRP A 57 63.68 -21.41 -7.79
C TRP A 57 65.14 -21.33 -8.23
N PHE A 58 65.55 -22.04 -9.28
CA PHE A 58 66.96 -22.21 -9.64
C PHE A 58 67.27 -21.58 -11.00
N GLU A 59 68.34 -20.80 -11.04
CA GLU A 59 68.86 -20.16 -12.24
C GLU A 59 70.35 -20.46 -12.37
N ILE A 60 70.75 -21.09 -13.46
CA ILE A 60 72.16 -21.32 -13.80
C ILE A 60 72.69 -20.12 -14.55
N ALA A 61 73.87 -19.63 -14.17
CA ALA A 61 74.50 -18.49 -14.82
C ALA A 61 74.72 -18.72 -16.34
N GLY A 62 74.12 -17.85 -17.15
CA GLY A 62 74.17 -17.92 -18.62
C GLY A 62 73.16 -18.87 -19.26
N ALA A 63 72.21 -19.43 -18.50
CA ALA A 63 71.12 -20.21 -19.06
C ALA A 63 70.15 -19.33 -19.87
N PRO A 64 69.46 -19.87 -20.90
CA PRO A 64 68.43 -19.13 -21.62
C PRO A 64 67.27 -18.74 -20.71
N ALA A 65 66.69 -17.55 -20.94
CA ALA A 65 65.53 -17.09 -20.18
C ALA A 65 64.30 -18.04 -20.25
N THR A 66 64.22 -18.85 -21.31
CA THR A 66 63.17 -19.86 -21.50
C THR A 66 63.36 -21.11 -20.62
N SER A 67 64.56 -21.33 -20.05
CA SER A 67 64.88 -22.50 -19.23
C SER A 67 66.02 -22.17 -18.25
N PRO A 68 65.77 -21.34 -17.22
CA PRO A 68 66.82 -20.84 -16.33
C PRO A 68 67.55 -21.95 -15.56
N GLY A 69 66.91 -23.09 -15.30
CA GLY A 69 67.52 -24.22 -14.60
C GLY A 69 68.29 -25.22 -15.48
N LYS A 70 68.48 -24.92 -16.78
CA LYS A 70 69.13 -25.82 -17.75
C LYS A 70 70.09 -25.07 -18.66
N ILE A 71 71.26 -25.63 -18.91
CA ILE A 71 72.24 -25.08 -19.85
C ILE A 71 73.06 -26.20 -20.49
N GLU A 72 73.48 -25.99 -21.73
CA GLU A 72 74.43 -26.84 -22.44
C GLU A 72 75.77 -26.13 -22.52
N ARG A 73 76.85 -26.87 -22.24
CA ARG A 73 78.21 -26.34 -22.25
C ARG A 73 79.16 -27.32 -22.90
N ASP A 74 80.07 -26.80 -23.72
CA ASP A 74 81.18 -27.56 -24.27
C ASP A 74 82.28 -27.77 -23.23
N PHE A 75 82.65 -29.01 -22.98
CA PHE A 75 83.75 -29.38 -22.10
C PHE A 75 84.86 -30.06 -22.90
N VAL A 76 86.05 -29.45 -22.92
CA VAL A 76 87.26 -30.11 -23.43
C VAL A 76 87.71 -31.24 -22.49
N TYR A 77 88.41 -32.24 -23.03
CA TYR A 77 88.93 -33.36 -22.22
C TYR A 77 89.75 -32.86 -21.03
N GLY A 78 89.44 -33.35 -19.84
CA GLY A 78 90.12 -33.01 -18.59
C GLY A 78 89.85 -31.59 -18.07
N GLY A 79 89.08 -30.78 -18.80
CA GLY A 79 88.76 -29.40 -18.45
C GLY A 79 87.77 -29.29 -17.31
N ASN A 80 88.00 -28.31 -16.43
CA ASN A 80 87.11 -27.97 -15.33
C ASN A 80 86.31 -26.71 -15.69
N GLN A 81 84.98 -26.74 -15.50
CA GLN A 81 84.16 -25.54 -15.59
C GLN A 81 83.39 -25.32 -14.30
N SER A 82 83.36 -24.06 -13.88
CA SER A 82 82.60 -23.58 -12.73
C SER A 82 81.18 -23.25 -13.17
N ILE A 83 80.20 -23.91 -12.55
CA ILE A 83 78.78 -23.72 -12.79
C ILE A 83 78.18 -23.06 -11.56
N GLU A 84 77.79 -21.79 -11.70
CA GLU A 84 77.11 -21.04 -10.64
C GLU A 84 75.59 -21.21 -10.77
N VAL A 85 74.98 -21.72 -9.71
CA VAL A 85 73.52 -21.85 -9.56
C VAL A 85 73.06 -20.83 -8.53
N THR A 86 72.21 -19.90 -8.96
CA THR A 86 71.55 -18.94 -8.09
C THR A 86 70.19 -19.49 -7.66
N VAL A 87 69.95 -19.52 -6.36
CA VAL A 87 68.68 -19.92 -5.75
C VAL A 87 67.87 -18.67 -5.43
N ARG A 88 66.70 -18.53 -6.04
CA ARG A 88 65.72 -17.45 -5.88
C ARG A 88 64.35 -18.01 -5.50
N PRO A 89 64.11 -18.30 -4.22
CA PRO A 89 62.78 -18.69 -3.76
C PRO A 89 61.80 -17.51 -3.91
N PRO A 90 60.57 -17.75 -4.40
CA PRO A 90 59.51 -16.74 -4.43
C PRO A 90 59.01 -16.42 -3.01
N PRO A 91 58.31 -15.28 -2.81
CA PRO A 91 57.85 -14.85 -1.48
C PRO A 91 56.86 -15.82 -0.79
N ASN A 92 56.27 -16.74 -1.54
CA ASN A 92 55.35 -17.77 -1.04
C ASN A 92 56.00 -19.16 -0.92
N ALA A 93 57.33 -19.25 -0.97
CA ALA A 93 58.01 -20.53 -0.76
C ALA A 93 57.74 -21.03 0.67
N PRO A 94 57.37 -22.32 0.86
CA PRO A 94 57.15 -22.87 2.19
C PRO A 94 58.41 -22.75 3.04
N ALA A 95 58.26 -22.36 4.30
CA ALA A 95 59.38 -22.35 5.24
C ALA A 95 59.77 -23.79 5.61
N GLY A 96 61.06 -24.06 5.77
CA GLY A 96 61.57 -25.39 6.09
C GLY A 96 62.88 -25.73 5.40
N ASN A 97 63.29 -26.99 5.52
CA ASN A 97 64.49 -27.50 4.86
C ASN A 97 64.15 -27.93 3.43
N HIS A 98 64.97 -27.46 2.49
CA HIS A 98 64.89 -27.76 1.07
C HIS A 98 66.27 -28.17 0.56
N GLY A 99 66.31 -28.76 -0.63
CA GLY A 99 67.58 -29.10 -1.25
C GLY A 99 67.54 -29.11 -2.76
N PHE A 100 68.70 -29.22 -3.37
CA PHE A 100 68.83 -29.48 -4.80
C PHE A 100 70.16 -30.17 -5.08
N ARG A 101 70.28 -30.76 -6.27
CA ARG A 101 71.55 -31.29 -6.77
C ARG A 101 71.73 -30.96 -8.24
N LEU A 102 72.98 -30.89 -8.67
CA LEU A 102 73.31 -30.70 -10.08
C LEU A 102 73.38 -32.06 -10.77
N ARG A 103 72.70 -32.21 -11.91
CA ARG A 103 72.86 -33.35 -12.82
C ARG A 103 73.54 -32.88 -14.09
N VAL A 104 74.56 -33.60 -14.52
CA VAL A 104 75.25 -33.37 -15.79
C VAL A 104 75.13 -34.65 -16.60
N ALA A 105 74.57 -34.54 -17.80
CA ALA A 105 74.43 -35.66 -18.73
C ALA A 105 75.11 -35.35 -20.05
N ALA A 106 75.73 -36.33 -20.70
CA ALA A 106 76.26 -36.16 -22.04
C ALA A 106 75.13 -35.97 -23.04
N GLU A 107 75.27 -35.02 -23.97
CA GLU A 107 74.25 -34.80 -25.01
C GLU A 107 74.09 -36.03 -25.92
N SER A 108 75.16 -36.78 -26.15
CA SER A 108 75.15 -37.98 -26.99
C SER A 108 74.32 -39.13 -26.42
N ASP A 109 74.22 -39.23 -25.09
CA ASP A 109 73.42 -40.25 -24.40
C ASP A 109 72.99 -39.75 -23.00
N PRO A 110 71.94 -38.91 -22.93
CA PRO A 110 71.59 -38.24 -21.69
C PRO A 110 70.91 -39.14 -20.64
N ASP A 111 70.47 -40.33 -21.06
CA ASP A 111 69.71 -41.25 -20.22
C ASP A 111 70.61 -42.30 -19.57
N ALA A 112 71.69 -42.73 -20.23
CA ALA A 112 72.66 -43.67 -19.66
C ALA A 112 73.97 -43.02 -19.20
N ASP A 113 74.40 -41.90 -19.80
CA ASP A 113 75.64 -41.22 -19.45
C ASP A 113 75.37 -39.91 -18.69
N PHE A 114 75.10 -40.06 -17.40
CA PHE A 114 74.88 -38.94 -16.50
C PHE A 114 75.57 -39.14 -15.15
N VAL A 115 75.90 -38.01 -14.51
CA VAL A 115 76.37 -37.95 -13.13
C VAL A 115 75.46 -37.03 -12.33
N GLN A 116 75.13 -37.46 -11.11
CA GLN A 116 74.42 -36.65 -10.12
C GLN A 116 75.41 -36.19 -9.06
N GLY A 117 75.40 -34.89 -8.78
CA GLY A 117 76.19 -34.29 -7.72
C GLY A 117 75.59 -34.55 -6.34
N PRO A 118 76.31 -34.19 -5.27
CA PRO A 118 75.79 -34.28 -3.91
C PRO A 118 74.61 -33.32 -3.72
N ALA A 119 73.73 -33.66 -2.77
CA ALA A 119 72.62 -32.81 -2.39
C ALA A 119 73.11 -31.60 -1.59
N VAL A 120 72.74 -30.40 -2.04
CA VAL A 120 72.97 -29.14 -1.38
C VAL A 120 71.72 -28.77 -0.60
N ALA A 121 71.81 -28.73 0.73
CA ALA A 121 70.68 -28.38 1.58
C ALA A 121 70.64 -26.87 1.89
N PHE A 122 69.45 -26.29 1.95
CA PHE A 122 69.23 -24.91 2.38
C PHE A 122 67.94 -24.79 3.18
N THR A 123 67.90 -23.88 4.15
CA THR A 123 66.75 -23.68 5.03
C THR A 123 66.11 -22.33 4.75
N LEU A 124 64.80 -22.31 4.48
CA LEU A 124 64.01 -21.09 4.35
C LEU A 124 63.40 -20.74 5.70
N ALA A 125 63.78 -19.57 6.24
CA ALA A 125 63.17 -19.03 7.45
C ALA A 125 61.74 -18.56 7.16
N ALA A 126 60.84 -18.77 8.12
CA ALA A 126 59.49 -18.22 8.03
C ALA A 126 59.56 -16.68 8.01
N PRO A 127 58.80 -16.00 7.12
CA PRO A 127 58.70 -14.55 7.15
C PRO A 127 58.34 -14.07 8.56
N PRO A 128 58.98 -13.00 9.08
CA PRO A 128 58.62 -12.46 10.39
C PRO A 128 57.12 -12.13 10.36
N ALA A 129 56.37 -12.70 11.31
CA ALA A 129 54.93 -12.57 11.37
C ALA A 129 54.57 -11.08 11.28
N ALA A 130 53.92 -10.69 10.18
CA ALA A 130 53.44 -9.33 10.02
C ALA A 130 52.63 -8.97 11.27
N PRO A 131 52.91 -7.82 11.93
CA PRO A 131 52.14 -7.42 13.09
C PRO A 131 50.67 -7.43 12.69
N ALA A 132 49.87 -8.22 13.40
CA ALA A 132 48.47 -8.46 13.05
C ALA A 132 47.80 -7.13 12.73
N PRO A 133 47.17 -6.97 11.54
CA PRO A 133 46.54 -5.72 11.18
C PRO A 133 45.53 -5.39 12.29
N LYS A 134 45.76 -4.28 13.02
CA LYS A 134 44.74 -3.74 13.92
C LYS A 134 43.52 -3.50 13.05
N LYS A 135 42.50 -4.35 13.23
CA LYS A 135 41.23 -4.28 12.53
C LYS A 135 40.63 -2.91 12.85
N LYS A 136 40.88 -1.92 11.98
CA LYS A 136 40.22 -0.62 12.07
C LYS A 136 38.75 -0.94 11.87
N ILE A 137 37.99 -0.95 12.96
CA ILE A 137 36.53 -1.09 12.90
C ILE A 137 36.08 -0.01 11.92
N PRO A 138 35.50 -0.39 10.77
CA PRO A 138 35.15 0.57 9.75
C PRO A 138 34.21 1.61 10.34
N TRP A 139 34.54 2.90 10.20
CA TRP A 139 33.75 3.99 10.77
C TRP A 139 32.29 3.99 10.28
N TRP A 140 32.03 3.39 9.11
CA TRP A 140 30.68 3.18 8.59
C TRP A 140 29.83 2.29 9.50
N ILE A 141 30.41 1.43 10.34
CA ILE A 141 29.66 0.66 11.34
C ILE A 141 29.07 1.59 12.40
N PHE A 142 29.80 2.63 12.81
CA PHE A 142 29.25 3.67 13.70
C PHE A 142 28.22 4.55 12.99
N ALA A 143 28.44 4.87 11.71
CA ALA A 143 27.45 5.62 10.91
C ALA A 143 26.16 4.80 10.67
N ALA A 144 26.28 3.49 10.40
CA ALA A 144 25.15 2.58 10.23
C ALA A 144 24.43 2.31 11.56
N ALA A 145 25.17 2.15 12.66
CA ALA A 145 24.59 2.03 13.99
C ALA A 145 23.86 3.32 14.40
N ALA A 146 24.45 4.49 14.17
CA ALA A 146 23.80 5.79 14.43
C ALA A 146 22.56 5.98 13.54
N ALA A 147 22.63 5.65 12.25
CA ALA A 147 21.49 5.69 11.35
C ALA A 147 20.38 4.74 11.80
N MET A 148 20.73 3.53 12.26
CA MET A 148 19.76 2.56 12.77
C MET A 148 19.13 3.02 14.09
N VAL A 149 19.89 3.64 14.98
CA VAL A 149 19.36 4.24 16.22
C VAL A 149 18.44 5.41 15.91
N VAL A 150 18.80 6.30 14.96
CA VAL A 150 17.93 7.40 14.52
C VAL A 150 16.67 6.87 13.85
N LEU A 151 16.76 5.79 13.06
CA LEU A 151 15.62 5.18 12.41
C LEU A 151 14.71 4.49 13.43
N LEU A 152 15.26 3.76 14.40
CA LEU A 152 14.49 3.15 15.49
C LEU A 152 13.89 4.18 16.44
N ALA A 153 14.62 5.26 16.76
CA ALA A 153 14.11 6.37 17.55
C ALA A 153 13.04 7.16 16.77
N GLY A 154 13.23 7.34 15.47
CA GLY A 154 12.24 7.97 14.58
C GLY A 154 10.98 7.12 14.45
N VAL A 155 11.11 5.81 14.28
CA VAL A 155 9.98 4.86 14.27
C VAL A 155 9.32 4.80 15.65
N GLY A 156 10.09 4.78 16.73
CA GLY A 156 9.57 4.82 18.10
C GLY A 156 8.81 6.10 18.40
N ALA A 157 9.36 7.26 18.04
CA ALA A 157 8.69 8.56 18.15
C ALA A 157 7.45 8.64 17.25
N PHE A 158 7.52 8.14 16.01
CA PHE A 158 6.38 8.09 15.09
C PHE A 158 5.26 7.18 15.61
N MET A 159 5.59 6.01 16.15
CA MET A 159 4.60 5.13 16.79
C MET A 159 4.03 5.73 18.06
N PHE A 160 4.83 6.46 18.84
CA PHE A 160 4.36 7.17 20.04
C PHE A 160 3.54 8.43 19.72
N MET A 161 3.71 9.01 18.53
CA MET A 161 2.93 10.15 18.04
C MET A 161 1.62 9.74 17.36
N ARG A 162 1.35 8.44 17.15
CA ARG A 162 0.02 8.00 16.70
C ARG A 162 -1.00 8.32 17.79
N ALA A 163 -2.02 9.10 17.45
CA ALA A 163 -3.13 9.38 18.35
C ALA A 163 -3.71 8.04 18.85
N PRO A 164 -3.98 7.91 20.16
CA PRO A 164 -4.59 6.70 20.69
C PRO A 164 -5.95 6.48 20.01
N ALA A 165 -6.20 5.26 19.55
CA ALA A 165 -7.47 4.89 18.94
C ALA A 165 -8.62 5.25 19.88
N THR A 166 -9.63 5.96 19.38
CA THR A 166 -10.76 6.41 20.19
C THR A 166 -11.74 5.24 20.36
N PRO A 167 -12.16 4.92 21.60
CA PRO A 167 -13.02 3.77 21.83
C PRO A 167 -14.43 4.01 21.25
N VAL A 168 -14.98 3.00 20.54
CA VAL A 168 -16.38 3.01 20.10
C VAL A 168 -17.29 3.16 21.32
N PRO A 169 -18.30 4.04 21.29
CA PRO A 169 -19.25 4.20 22.38
C PRO A 169 -19.94 2.89 22.77
N GLU A 170 -20.15 2.70 24.07
CA GLU A 170 -20.93 1.58 24.59
C GLU A 170 -22.44 1.84 24.45
N GLY A 171 -23.22 0.77 24.44
CA GLY A 171 -24.69 0.85 24.43
C GLY A 171 -25.33 1.16 23.07
N LEU A 172 -24.59 1.09 21.96
CA LEU A 172 -25.14 1.29 20.60
C LEU A 172 -26.10 0.18 20.17
N VAL A 173 -25.88 -1.04 20.64
CA VAL A 173 -26.72 -2.21 20.31
C VAL A 173 -28.10 -2.05 20.96
N GLY A 174 -29.15 -2.32 20.18
CA GLY A 174 -30.54 -2.17 20.60
C GLY A 174 -31.10 -0.76 20.40
N GLN A 175 -30.27 0.24 20.15
CA GLN A 175 -30.73 1.57 19.76
C GLN A 175 -31.20 1.59 18.31
N ARG A 176 -32.05 2.56 17.97
CA ARG A 176 -32.33 2.89 16.57
C ARG A 176 -31.06 3.34 15.86
N ALA A 177 -30.90 2.90 14.63
CA ALA A 177 -29.69 3.12 13.84
C ALA A 177 -29.36 4.60 13.63
N GLU A 178 -30.36 5.47 13.50
CA GLU A 178 -30.17 6.93 13.43
C GLU A 178 -29.57 7.52 14.71
N ASN A 179 -30.02 7.05 15.88
CA ASN A 179 -29.54 7.52 17.18
C ASN A 179 -28.13 6.97 17.45
N ALA A 180 -27.90 5.69 17.13
CA ALA A 180 -26.59 5.07 17.26
C ALA A 180 -25.55 5.75 16.36
N ALA A 181 -25.92 6.09 15.12
CA ALA A 181 -25.04 6.82 14.21
C ALA A 181 -24.69 8.22 14.75
N SER A 182 -25.68 8.91 15.31
CA SER A 182 -25.48 10.22 15.94
C SER A 182 -24.55 10.12 17.15
N ALA A 183 -24.74 9.11 18.01
CA ALA A 183 -23.90 8.88 19.17
C ALA A 183 -22.43 8.57 18.80
N VAL A 184 -22.20 7.80 17.74
CA VAL A 184 -20.84 7.56 17.21
C VAL A 184 -20.19 8.87 16.79
N VAL A 185 -20.91 9.69 16.04
CA VAL A 185 -20.38 10.96 15.53
C VAL A 185 -20.15 11.99 16.64
N GLU A 186 -21.01 12.03 17.65
CA GLU A 186 -20.85 12.93 18.80
C GLU A 186 -19.68 12.52 19.70
N ALA A 187 -19.49 11.22 19.92
CA ALA A 187 -18.48 10.74 20.85
C ALA A 187 -17.08 10.68 20.24
N ILE A 188 -16.94 10.30 18.96
CA ILE A 188 -15.64 10.06 18.33
C ILE A 188 -15.46 10.77 16.98
N ASP A 189 -16.44 11.54 16.50
CA ASP A 189 -16.41 12.26 15.21
C ASP A 189 -16.01 11.36 14.02
N ARG A 190 -16.54 10.14 13.98
CA ARG A 190 -16.31 9.17 12.90
C ARG A 190 -17.55 8.95 12.06
N GLY A 191 -17.34 8.71 10.77
CA GLY A 191 -18.41 8.29 9.87
C GLY A 191 -18.91 6.87 10.19
N VAL A 192 -20.10 6.54 9.68
CA VAL A 192 -20.70 5.22 9.85
C VAL A 192 -20.99 4.55 8.51
N THR A 193 -21.06 3.23 8.53
CA THR A 193 -21.62 2.43 7.43
C THR A 193 -22.77 1.60 7.99
N PHE A 194 -23.82 1.41 7.20
CA PHE A 194 -24.96 0.59 7.62
C PHE A 194 -24.94 -0.71 6.85
N ALA A 195 -24.64 -1.80 7.55
CA ALA A 195 -24.76 -3.15 7.04
C ALA A 195 -26.15 -3.68 7.38
N LEU A 196 -26.90 -4.11 6.38
CA LEU A 196 -28.28 -4.55 6.57
C LEU A 196 -28.33 -6.07 6.85
N SER A 197 -29.05 -6.48 7.90
CA SER A 197 -29.25 -7.90 8.25
C SER A 197 -30.71 -8.23 8.56
N ARG A 198 -31.15 -9.43 8.14
CA ARG A 198 -32.46 -9.99 8.55
C ARG A 198 -32.37 -10.80 9.84
N GLU A 199 -31.16 -11.13 10.27
CA GLU A 199 -30.93 -11.91 11.48
C GLU A 199 -31.00 -11.00 12.71
N GLY A 200 -31.46 -11.53 13.84
CA GLY A 200 -31.52 -10.82 15.12
C GLY A 200 -32.93 -10.51 15.61
N THR A 201 -33.03 -10.24 16.92
CA THR A 201 -34.27 -9.93 17.63
C THR A 201 -34.33 -8.44 17.96
N GLY A 202 -35.48 -7.78 17.83
CA GLY A 202 -35.61 -6.35 18.18
C GLY A 202 -36.79 -5.66 17.49
N GLU A 203 -36.72 -4.33 17.37
CA GLU A 203 -37.56 -3.52 16.48
C GLU A 203 -36.86 -3.32 15.12
N PRO A 204 -37.58 -3.04 14.02
CA PRO A 204 -36.94 -2.74 12.76
C PRO A 204 -36.05 -1.50 12.87
N LEU A 205 -34.96 -1.46 12.10
CA LEU A 205 -33.97 -0.38 12.10
C LEU A 205 -33.20 -0.20 13.41
N THR A 206 -33.15 -1.22 14.27
CA THR A 206 -32.25 -1.22 15.43
C THR A 206 -30.90 -1.85 15.12
N VAL A 207 -29.86 -1.39 15.80
CA VAL A 207 -28.51 -1.93 15.68
C VAL A 207 -28.42 -3.28 16.40
N ILE A 208 -27.96 -4.30 15.70
CA ILE A 208 -27.74 -5.67 16.20
C ILE A 208 -26.30 -5.82 16.70
N SER A 209 -25.34 -5.27 15.96
CA SER A 209 -23.92 -5.36 16.28
C SER A 209 -23.14 -4.23 15.62
N THR A 210 -21.95 -3.94 16.14
CA THR A 210 -21.04 -2.93 15.59
C THR A 210 -19.70 -3.55 15.24
N ARG A 211 -19.04 -3.02 14.20
CA ARG A 211 -17.64 -3.31 13.87
C ARG A 211 -16.91 -1.99 13.59
N PRO A 212 -15.84 -1.64 14.33
CA PRO A 212 -15.32 -2.34 15.52
C PRO A 212 -16.36 -2.49 16.65
N ALA A 213 -16.14 -3.45 17.56
CA ALA A 213 -17.07 -3.72 18.65
C ALA A 213 -17.12 -2.53 19.64
N ALA A 214 -18.22 -2.39 20.38
CA ALA A 214 -18.31 -1.40 21.45
C ALA A 214 -17.09 -1.48 22.40
N GLY A 215 -16.52 -0.32 22.75
CA GLY A 215 -15.32 -0.20 23.59
C GLY A 215 -13.98 -0.48 22.88
N SER A 216 -13.99 -1.02 21.65
CA SER A 216 -12.75 -1.19 20.88
C SER A 216 -12.30 0.12 20.22
N GLY A 217 -10.99 0.32 20.08
CA GLY A 217 -10.43 1.54 19.48
C GLY A 217 -10.68 1.59 17.97
N VAL A 218 -10.99 2.78 17.45
CA VAL A 218 -11.16 3.09 16.02
C VAL A 218 -10.08 4.06 15.57
N ASP A 219 -9.47 3.78 14.43
CA ASP A 219 -8.49 4.68 13.80
C ASP A 219 -9.16 5.95 13.23
N GLU A 220 -8.37 6.97 12.86
CA GLU A 220 -8.92 8.27 12.42
C GLU A 220 -9.77 8.20 11.14
N ASP A 221 -9.41 7.30 10.22
CA ASP A 221 -10.05 7.17 8.90
C ASP A 221 -11.02 5.98 8.82
N GLU A 222 -11.19 5.23 9.91
CA GLU A 222 -12.04 4.05 9.94
C GLU A 222 -13.51 4.41 10.23
N PHE A 223 -14.41 3.85 9.43
CA PHE A 223 -15.85 4.01 9.61
C PHE A 223 -16.39 2.92 10.53
N VAL A 224 -17.29 3.30 11.44
CA VAL A 224 -17.97 2.32 12.30
C VAL A 224 -19.11 1.67 11.52
N ALA A 225 -19.00 0.37 11.27
CA ALA A 225 -20.06 -0.41 10.65
C ALA A 225 -21.12 -0.79 11.70
N LEU A 226 -22.33 -0.29 11.50
CA LEU A 226 -23.51 -0.62 12.27
C LEU A 226 -24.29 -1.68 11.50
N THR A 227 -24.40 -2.88 12.07
CA THR A 227 -25.26 -3.92 11.51
C THR A 227 -26.67 -3.67 12.00
N VAL A 228 -27.58 -3.37 11.09
CA VAL A 228 -28.95 -2.92 11.37
C VAL A 228 -29.95 -3.97 10.95
N ARG A 229 -30.98 -4.18 11.78
CA ARG A 229 -32.08 -5.09 11.45
C ARG A 229 -33.00 -4.48 10.40
N ILE A 230 -33.14 -5.14 9.26
CA ILE A 230 -34.04 -4.71 8.19
C ILE A 230 -35.51 -4.98 8.60
N PRO A 231 -36.46 -4.08 8.29
CA PRO A 231 -37.90 -4.40 8.41
C PRO A 231 -38.33 -5.55 7.48
N ASP A 232 -39.34 -6.31 7.90
CA ASP A 232 -39.96 -7.37 7.08
C ASP A 232 -40.81 -6.80 5.91
N GLY A 233 -41.09 -5.49 5.92
CA GLY A 233 -41.89 -4.77 4.93
C GLY A 233 -41.12 -3.66 4.20
N PRO A 234 -41.82 -2.72 3.53
CA PRO A 234 -41.17 -1.59 2.88
C PRO A 234 -40.39 -0.75 3.91
N CYS A 235 -39.21 -0.26 3.50
CA CYS A 235 -38.34 0.51 4.37
C CYS A 235 -38.25 1.97 3.90
N ASP A 236 -38.96 2.85 4.61
CA ASP A 236 -39.00 4.29 4.33
C ASP A 236 -37.87 5.06 5.04
N SER A 237 -36.66 4.49 5.00
CA SER A 237 -35.46 5.09 5.60
C SER A 237 -34.32 5.18 4.59
N LEU A 238 -33.53 6.24 4.69
CA LEU A 238 -32.29 6.42 3.93
C LEU A 238 -31.28 5.30 4.16
N ILE A 239 -31.30 4.68 5.34
CA ILE A 239 -30.45 3.54 5.69
C ILE A 239 -30.71 2.36 4.73
N CYS A 240 -31.98 2.09 4.41
CA CYS A 240 -32.35 1.04 3.48
C CYS A 240 -32.18 1.44 2.01
N ARG A 241 -32.28 2.75 1.72
CA ARG A 241 -32.10 3.26 0.36
C ARG A 241 -30.64 3.17 -0.10
N PHE A 242 -29.70 3.32 0.84
CA PHE A 242 -28.26 3.30 0.58
C PHE A 242 -27.56 2.24 1.45
N PRO A 243 -27.80 0.95 1.19
CA PRO A 243 -27.13 -0.12 1.92
C PRO A 243 -25.63 -0.06 1.68
N ASP A 244 -24.84 -0.34 2.72
CA ASP A 244 -23.38 -0.40 2.70
C ASP A 244 -22.67 0.92 2.27
N ALA A 245 -23.42 2.01 2.11
CA ALA A 245 -22.86 3.30 1.79
C ALA A 245 -22.15 3.90 3.02
N ARG A 246 -21.08 4.64 2.77
CA ARG A 246 -20.36 5.38 3.81
C ARG A 246 -21.05 6.70 4.07
N PHE A 247 -21.43 6.95 5.31
CA PHE A 247 -22.00 8.21 5.77
C PHE A 247 -20.93 8.95 6.58
N PRO A 248 -20.24 9.94 6.00
CA PRO A 248 -19.28 10.78 6.72
C PRO A 248 -19.93 11.49 7.92
N SER A 249 -19.12 11.88 8.91
CA SER A 249 -19.61 12.55 10.12
C SER A 249 -20.46 13.80 9.82
N ALA A 250 -20.04 14.60 8.84
CA ALA A 250 -20.79 15.77 8.38
C ALA A 250 -22.19 15.40 7.84
N THR A 251 -22.30 14.32 7.08
CA THR A 251 -23.57 13.82 6.53
C THR A 251 -24.49 13.33 7.65
N VAL A 252 -23.96 12.58 8.62
CA VAL A 252 -24.74 12.11 9.77
C VAL A 252 -25.23 13.29 10.61
N LYS A 253 -24.38 14.30 10.89
CA LYS A 253 -24.79 15.52 11.62
C LYS A 253 -25.94 16.26 10.92
N ALA A 254 -25.95 16.29 9.59
CA ALA A 254 -27.01 16.92 8.83
C ALA A 254 -28.33 16.10 8.83
N LEU A 255 -28.24 14.77 8.82
CA LEU A 255 -29.39 13.87 8.73
C LEU A 255 -29.98 13.44 10.08
N ALA A 256 -29.18 13.48 11.16
CA ALA A 256 -29.60 13.15 12.52
C ALA A 256 -30.87 13.88 12.97
N PRO A 257 -30.97 15.23 12.88
CA PRO A 257 -32.19 15.95 13.26
C PRO A 257 -33.37 15.68 12.31
N LEU A 258 -33.11 15.09 11.14
CA LEU A 258 -34.09 14.77 10.12
C LEU A 258 -34.58 13.31 10.20
N GLY A 259 -34.04 12.51 11.13
CA GLY A 259 -34.44 11.13 11.36
C GLY A 259 -34.12 10.17 10.22
N PHE A 260 -33.18 10.51 9.34
CA PHE A 260 -32.83 9.70 8.16
C PHE A 260 -34.04 9.33 7.27
N ASP A 261 -35.02 10.23 7.17
CA ASP A 261 -36.26 10.04 6.40
C ASP A 261 -35.98 9.99 4.89
N VAL A 262 -36.55 9.00 4.20
CA VAL A 262 -36.38 8.78 2.75
C VAL A 262 -36.78 10.00 1.91
N LYS A 263 -37.63 10.90 2.41
CA LYS A 263 -38.01 12.14 1.70
C LYS A 263 -36.82 13.05 1.38
N TYR A 264 -35.73 12.96 2.14
CA TYR A 264 -34.50 13.72 1.90
C TYR A 264 -33.54 13.05 0.92
N ALA A 265 -33.87 11.86 0.38
CA ALA A 265 -33.03 11.18 -0.60
C ALA A 265 -32.66 12.05 -1.82
N PRO A 266 -33.53 12.95 -2.35
CA PRO A 266 -33.15 13.84 -3.45
C PRO A 266 -32.09 14.89 -3.10
N ALA A 267 -31.83 15.13 -1.81
CA ALA A 267 -30.75 16.00 -1.36
C ALA A 267 -29.41 15.26 -1.17
N LEU A 268 -29.37 13.95 -1.48
CA LEU A 268 -28.19 13.12 -1.30
C LEU A 268 -27.59 12.74 -2.65
N THR A 269 -26.26 12.76 -2.69
CA THR A 269 -25.47 12.26 -3.82
C THR A 269 -24.44 11.27 -3.33
N VAL A 270 -24.13 10.25 -4.13
CA VAL A 270 -23.07 9.29 -3.79
C VAL A 270 -21.85 9.57 -4.67
N ALA A 271 -20.73 9.92 -4.05
CA ALA A 271 -19.46 10.17 -4.72
C ALA A 271 -18.37 9.33 -4.05
N GLN A 272 -17.64 8.52 -4.83
CA GLN A 272 -16.57 7.66 -4.33
C GLN A 272 -17.00 6.69 -3.20
N GLY A 273 -18.27 6.26 -3.21
CA GLY A 273 -18.83 5.37 -2.17
C GLY A 273 -19.27 6.09 -0.89
N GLU A 274 -19.15 7.41 -0.83
CA GLU A 274 -19.61 8.24 0.29
C GLU A 274 -20.88 9.01 -0.07
N VAL A 275 -21.82 9.04 0.88
CA VAL A 275 -23.05 9.84 0.80
C VAL A 275 -22.73 11.27 1.18
N ARG A 276 -22.98 12.20 0.26
CA ARG A 276 -22.82 13.63 0.46
C ARG A 276 -24.18 14.31 0.47
N VAL A 277 -24.33 15.26 1.37
CA VAL A 277 -25.55 16.04 1.57
C VAL A 277 -25.42 17.39 0.90
N ASP A 278 -26.44 17.77 0.12
CA ASP A 278 -26.65 19.15 -0.30
C ASP A 278 -27.57 19.85 0.72
N ALA A 279 -26.97 20.71 1.55
CA ALA A 279 -27.70 21.43 2.59
C ALA A 279 -28.74 22.41 2.03
N ALA A 280 -28.49 23.03 0.87
CA ALA A 280 -29.45 23.93 0.24
C ALA A 280 -30.68 23.16 -0.23
N ARG A 281 -30.46 21.95 -0.77
CA ARG A 281 -31.55 21.06 -1.19
C ARG A 281 -32.35 20.51 0.00
N ILE A 282 -31.71 20.25 1.14
CA ILE A 282 -32.42 19.89 2.38
C ILE A 282 -33.39 21.01 2.78
N GLU A 283 -32.94 22.26 2.80
CA GLU A 283 -33.79 23.40 3.16
C GLU A 283 -34.92 23.62 2.15
N GLU A 284 -34.66 23.41 0.87
CA GLU A 284 -35.71 23.43 -0.16
C GLU A 284 -36.77 22.35 0.09
N ILE A 285 -36.37 21.12 0.40
CA ILE A 285 -37.30 20.01 0.71
C ILE A 285 -38.04 20.27 2.03
N ARG A 286 -37.34 20.82 3.05
CA ARG A 286 -37.94 21.16 4.35
C ARG A 286 -39.02 22.22 4.22
N ASN A 287 -38.77 23.23 3.39
CA ASN A 287 -39.66 24.36 3.16
C ASN A 287 -40.69 24.12 2.04
N ALA A 288 -40.54 23.03 1.28
CA ALA A 288 -41.52 22.64 0.28
C ALA A 288 -42.86 22.32 0.97
N ALA A 289 -43.92 23.03 0.56
CA ALA A 289 -45.26 22.70 0.98
C ALA A 289 -45.56 21.24 0.59
N PRO A 290 -46.26 20.47 1.45
CA PRO A 290 -46.67 19.12 1.08
C PRO A 290 -47.46 19.19 -0.24
N PRO A 291 -47.26 18.24 -1.17
CA PRO A 291 -47.99 18.24 -2.43
C PRO A 291 -49.49 18.25 -2.12
N VAL A 292 -50.19 19.29 -2.60
CA VAL A 292 -51.63 19.43 -2.37
C VAL A 292 -52.30 18.23 -3.03
N PRO A 293 -53.08 17.41 -2.28
CA PRO A 293 -53.70 16.22 -2.85
C PRO A 293 -54.62 16.64 -3.99
N VAL A 294 -54.46 16.01 -5.14
CA VAL A 294 -55.27 16.32 -6.33
C VAL A 294 -56.55 15.50 -6.24
N VAL A 295 -57.70 16.18 -6.34
CA VAL A 295 -59.02 15.59 -6.25
C VAL A 295 -59.70 15.71 -7.60
N ARG A 296 -60.29 14.61 -8.07
CA ARG A 296 -61.01 14.58 -9.34
C ARG A 296 -62.43 15.13 -9.15
N MET A 297 -62.67 16.31 -9.68
CA MET A 297 -63.98 16.96 -9.65
C MET A 297 -64.93 16.27 -10.64
N PRO A 298 -66.12 15.80 -10.20
CA PRO A 298 -67.14 15.23 -11.09
C PRO A 298 -67.88 16.32 -11.87
N ARG A 299 -68.72 15.91 -12.83
CA ARG A 299 -69.63 16.84 -13.53
C ARG A 299 -70.79 17.22 -12.62
N LEU A 300 -70.90 18.51 -12.28
CA LEU A 300 -71.94 19.04 -11.37
C LEU A 300 -73.14 19.68 -12.09
N ALA A 301 -73.09 19.82 -13.41
CA ALA A 301 -74.19 20.38 -14.20
C ALA A 301 -75.47 19.53 -14.06
N GLY A 302 -76.61 20.19 -13.81
CA GLY A 302 -77.91 19.55 -13.60
C GLY A 302 -78.23 19.14 -12.16
N LEU A 303 -77.27 19.19 -11.23
CA LEU A 303 -77.52 18.97 -9.79
C LEU A 303 -78.19 20.20 -9.14
N THR A 304 -78.85 20.00 -8.00
CA THR A 304 -79.29 21.13 -7.17
C THR A 304 -78.10 21.78 -6.49
N VAL A 305 -78.23 23.07 -6.12
CA VAL A 305 -77.15 23.80 -5.40
C VAL A 305 -76.71 23.07 -4.12
N ASP A 306 -77.65 22.46 -3.39
CA ASP A 306 -77.33 21.71 -2.17
C ASP A 306 -76.63 20.38 -2.45
N GLN A 307 -77.00 19.67 -3.52
CA GLN A 307 -76.31 18.45 -3.95
C GLN A 307 -74.89 18.75 -4.43
N ALA A 308 -74.72 19.82 -5.20
CA ALA A 308 -73.41 20.28 -5.66
C ALA A 308 -72.52 20.70 -4.48
N ARG A 309 -73.08 21.41 -3.48
CA ARG A 309 -72.38 21.76 -2.24
C ARG A 309 -71.89 20.51 -1.51
N GLN A 310 -72.76 19.52 -1.32
CA GLN A 310 -72.40 18.29 -0.59
C GLN A 310 -71.29 17.53 -1.31
N GLN A 311 -71.40 17.36 -2.63
CA GLN A 311 -70.37 16.67 -3.42
C GLN A 311 -69.03 17.40 -3.41
N LEU A 312 -69.02 18.72 -3.52
CA LEU A 312 -67.78 19.50 -3.41
C LEU A 312 -67.18 19.42 -2.01
N ALA A 313 -68.02 19.48 -0.96
CA ALA A 313 -67.58 19.37 0.43
C ALA A 313 -66.98 17.98 0.76
N ASP A 314 -67.57 16.90 0.23
CA ASP A 314 -67.07 15.53 0.39
C ASP A 314 -65.70 15.33 -0.29
N LEU A 315 -65.44 16.11 -1.35
CA LEU A 315 -64.17 16.16 -2.07
C LEU A 315 -63.17 17.18 -1.48
N GLY A 316 -63.55 17.88 -0.41
CA GLY A 316 -62.71 18.92 0.20
C GLY A 316 -62.52 20.17 -0.67
N LEU A 317 -63.40 20.40 -1.65
CA LEU A 317 -63.40 21.57 -2.53
C LEU A 317 -64.34 22.66 -1.97
N GLY A 318 -63.96 23.92 -2.16
CA GLY A 318 -64.80 25.07 -1.85
C GLY A 318 -65.78 25.37 -2.99
N MET A 319 -66.83 26.14 -2.71
CA MET A 319 -67.83 26.54 -3.69
C MET A 319 -68.10 28.04 -3.62
N ASN A 320 -68.08 28.71 -4.77
CA ASN A 320 -68.56 30.08 -4.93
C ASN A 320 -69.80 30.09 -5.83
N LEU A 321 -70.92 30.60 -5.31
CA LEU A 321 -72.19 30.65 -6.03
C LEU A 321 -72.33 31.96 -6.80
N THR A 322 -72.62 31.87 -8.09
CA THR A 322 -72.90 33.02 -8.95
C THR A 322 -74.25 32.82 -9.63
N SER A 323 -75.18 33.75 -9.42
CA SER A 323 -76.48 33.71 -10.07
C SER A 323 -76.38 34.19 -11.52
N VAL A 324 -77.05 33.48 -12.44
CA VAL A 324 -77.17 33.85 -13.85
C VAL A 324 -78.65 33.91 -14.25
N THR A 325 -78.97 34.78 -15.20
CA THR A 325 -80.33 34.96 -15.73
C THR A 325 -80.71 33.91 -16.78
N ASP A 326 -79.73 33.17 -17.29
CA ASP A 326 -79.89 32.16 -18.33
C ASP A 326 -79.61 30.77 -17.76
N GLY A 327 -80.41 29.77 -18.12
CA GLY A 327 -80.31 28.42 -17.56
C GLY A 327 -81.59 27.60 -17.67
N PRO A 328 -81.46 26.26 -17.70
CA PRO A 328 -82.56 25.36 -18.06
C PRO A 328 -83.66 25.28 -16.99
N GLU A 329 -83.30 25.38 -15.71
CA GLU A 329 -84.23 25.27 -14.57
C GLU A 329 -83.74 26.13 -13.40
N ASP A 330 -84.68 26.71 -12.64
CA ASP A 330 -84.36 27.45 -11.43
C ASP A 330 -83.81 26.52 -10.34
N GLY A 331 -82.86 27.00 -9.52
CA GLY A 331 -82.27 26.25 -8.41
C GLY A 331 -81.27 25.14 -8.79
N ARG A 332 -80.99 24.95 -10.10
CA ARG A 332 -80.02 23.98 -10.61
C ARG A 332 -78.74 24.63 -11.14
N VAL A 333 -77.65 23.87 -11.03
CA VAL A 333 -76.35 24.25 -11.59
C VAL A 333 -76.40 24.19 -13.11
N HIS A 334 -76.20 25.33 -13.75
CA HIS A 334 -76.13 25.46 -15.21
C HIS A 334 -74.75 25.02 -15.73
N ARG A 335 -73.68 25.57 -15.14
CA ARG A 335 -72.29 25.25 -15.49
C ARG A 335 -71.36 25.51 -14.31
N THR A 336 -70.16 24.95 -14.37
CA THR A 336 -69.09 25.21 -13.41
C THR A 336 -67.86 25.73 -14.11
N ALA A 337 -67.08 26.57 -13.44
CA ALA A 337 -65.74 26.94 -13.87
C ALA A 337 -64.74 26.55 -12.77
N PRO A 338 -63.82 25.60 -13.03
CA PRO A 338 -63.64 24.82 -14.27
C PRO A 338 -64.78 23.81 -14.54
N GLU A 339 -64.87 23.27 -15.76
CA GLU A 339 -65.86 22.23 -16.11
C GLU A 339 -65.35 20.84 -15.74
N GLY A 340 -66.22 20.02 -15.13
CA GLY A 340 -65.90 18.63 -14.78
C GLY A 340 -66.17 17.65 -15.94
N PRO A 341 -65.41 16.54 -16.04
CA PRO A 341 -64.44 16.04 -15.07
C PRO A 341 -63.04 16.67 -15.22
N THR A 342 -62.48 17.20 -14.13
CA THR A 342 -61.12 17.77 -14.12
C THR A 342 -60.42 17.51 -12.80
N GLU A 343 -59.10 17.57 -12.78
CA GLU A 343 -58.27 17.37 -11.59
C GLU A 343 -57.97 18.73 -10.94
N LEU A 344 -58.32 18.89 -9.67
CA LEU A 344 -58.13 20.13 -8.92
C LEU A 344 -57.36 19.86 -7.63
N PRO A 345 -56.47 20.77 -7.21
CA PRO A 345 -55.91 20.72 -5.86
C PRO A 345 -57.03 20.74 -4.81
N ALA A 346 -56.96 19.88 -3.79
CA ALA A 346 -57.87 19.92 -2.66
C ALA A 346 -57.91 21.34 -2.04
N GLY A 347 -59.08 21.79 -1.62
CA GLY A 347 -59.30 23.16 -1.15
C GLY A 347 -59.53 24.20 -2.24
N SER A 348 -59.44 23.85 -3.53
CA SER A 348 -59.77 24.76 -4.63
C SER A 348 -61.25 25.19 -4.58
N ILE A 349 -61.52 26.45 -4.96
CA ILE A 349 -62.88 27.00 -5.01
C ILE A 349 -63.43 26.87 -6.42
N VAL A 350 -64.54 26.14 -6.56
CA VAL A 350 -65.24 25.98 -7.85
C VAL A 350 -66.32 27.05 -7.98
N GLN A 351 -66.33 27.77 -9.10
CA GLN A 351 -67.40 28.71 -9.42
C GLN A 351 -68.60 27.94 -9.97
N VAL A 352 -69.75 28.06 -9.32
CA VAL A 352 -70.99 27.37 -9.66
C VAL A 352 -72.00 28.40 -10.13
N PHE A 353 -72.31 28.34 -11.42
CA PHE A 353 -73.31 29.21 -12.05
C PHE A 353 -74.66 28.53 -11.96
N TYR A 354 -75.62 29.18 -11.31
CA TYR A 354 -76.98 28.66 -11.17
C TYR A 354 -78.02 29.73 -11.48
N ARG A 355 -79.20 29.31 -11.90
CA ARG A 355 -80.31 30.23 -12.09
C ARG A 355 -81.07 30.41 -10.78
N SER A 356 -81.11 31.62 -10.25
CA SER A 356 -81.84 31.91 -9.01
C SER A 356 -83.35 31.90 -9.25
N GLU A 357 -84.12 31.23 -8.38
CA GLU A 357 -85.58 31.32 -8.41
C GLU A 357 -86.04 32.78 -8.20
N PRO A 358 -87.03 33.26 -8.97
CA PRO A 358 -87.62 34.57 -8.73
C PRO A 358 -88.38 34.57 -7.40
N CYS A 359 -87.79 35.22 -6.39
CA CYS A 359 -88.35 35.37 -5.06
C CYS A 359 -89.60 36.28 -5.06
N ILE A 360 -90.81 35.72 -4.85
CA ILE A 360 -92.10 36.47 -4.81
C ILE A 360 -92.62 36.70 -3.36
N GLY A 361 -91.82 36.40 -2.33
CA GLY A 361 -92.24 36.44 -0.90
C GLY A 361 -91.75 37.65 -0.10
N ARG A 362 -92.48 38.01 0.99
CA ARG A 362 -92.15 39.15 1.90
C ARG A 362 -90.91 38.96 2.79
N ARG A 363 -90.21 37.83 2.71
CA ARG A 363 -88.99 37.53 3.50
C ARG A 363 -87.92 36.86 2.64
N CYS A 364 -87.54 37.52 1.55
CA CYS A 364 -86.50 37.02 0.66
C CYS A 364 -85.18 37.75 0.93
N LEU A 365 -84.17 36.98 1.34
CA LEU A 365 -82.80 37.45 1.48
C LEU A 365 -82.06 37.10 0.19
N PHE A 366 -81.67 38.11 -0.59
CA PHE A 366 -80.85 37.92 -1.78
C PHE A 366 -79.41 37.62 -1.35
N LEU A 367 -78.95 36.39 -1.52
CA LEU A 367 -77.55 36.00 -1.34
C LEU A 367 -76.86 36.17 -2.69
N GLN A 368 -76.35 37.37 -2.95
CA GLN A 368 -75.73 37.70 -4.24
C GLN A 368 -74.34 37.09 -4.41
N ASP A 369 -73.64 36.79 -3.30
CA ASP A 369 -72.36 36.10 -3.29
C ASP A 369 -72.23 35.32 -1.98
N MET A 370 -72.09 33.99 -2.06
CA MET A 370 -71.80 33.15 -0.91
C MET A 370 -70.59 32.27 -1.21
N VAL A 371 -69.51 32.54 -0.48
CA VAL A 371 -68.32 31.69 -0.48
C VAL A 371 -68.49 30.65 0.60
N VAL A 372 -68.64 29.39 0.21
CA VAL A 372 -68.61 28.26 1.14
C VAL A 372 -67.18 27.76 1.21
N ALA A 373 -66.53 28.05 2.34
CA ALA A 373 -65.17 27.59 2.59
C ALA A 373 -65.11 26.05 2.66
N PRO A 374 -64.03 25.42 2.15
CA PRO A 374 -63.83 23.98 2.31
C PRO A 374 -63.67 23.64 3.80
N LYS A 375 -64.21 22.49 4.23
CA LYS A 375 -64.14 22.00 5.62
C LYS A 375 -62.71 21.86 6.17
N PHE A 376 -61.68 21.89 5.33
CA PHE A 376 -60.27 21.83 5.74
C PHE A 376 -59.78 23.09 6.48
N MET A 377 -60.58 24.17 6.51
CA MET A 377 -60.21 25.46 7.12
C MET A 377 -60.61 25.62 8.60
N ASP A 378 -61.34 24.68 9.21
CA ASP A 378 -61.78 24.80 10.62
C ASP A 378 -60.63 24.65 11.65
N GLY A 379 -59.39 24.36 11.21
CA GLY A 379 -58.21 24.22 12.07
C GLY A 379 -57.06 25.20 11.83
N VAL A 380 -57.16 26.09 10.83
CA VAL A 380 -56.07 27.02 10.50
C VAL A 380 -56.37 28.40 11.05
N ILE A 381 -55.67 28.78 12.12
CA ILE A 381 -55.66 30.13 12.68
C ILE A 381 -55.21 31.10 11.58
N MET A 382 -56.15 31.84 10.99
CA MET A 382 -55.85 32.93 10.08
C MET A 382 -55.17 34.06 10.85
N GLN A 383 -53.83 34.11 10.81
CA GLN A 383 -53.12 35.36 11.06
C GLN A 383 -53.47 36.33 9.94
N ARG A 384 -54.10 37.44 10.32
CA ARG A 384 -54.39 38.58 9.43
C ARG A 384 -53.09 39.06 8.80
N LEU A 385 -53.03 39.04 7.47
CA LEU A 385 -52.12 39.88 6.70
C LEU A 385 -52.50 41.36 6.93
N PRO A 386 -51.56 42.25 7.31
CA PRO A 386 -51.81 43.69 7.29
C PRO A 386 -51.91 44.18 5.85
N GLN A 387 -52.85 45.09 5.59
CA GLN A 387 -53.06 45.73 4.29
C GLN A 387 -51.93 46.65 3.88
#